data_AF-A0A2E0Z4J5-F1
#
_entry.id   AF-A0A2E0Z4J5-F1
#
_cell.length_a   1.000
_cell.length_b   1.000
_cell.length_c   1.000
_cell.angle_alpha   90.00
_cell.angle_beta   90.00
_cell.angle_gamma   90.00
#
_symmetry.space_group_name_H-M   'P 1'
#
loop_
_entity.id
_entity.type
_entity.pdbx_description
1 polymer ?
#
loop_
_entity_poly.entity_id
_entity_poly.type
_entity_poly.pdbx_seq_one_letter_code
_entity_poly.pdbx_strand_id
1 'polypeptide(L)'
;MSEKFAGAIGAATQDKIFKDGTIRLKIDIEPAYAEMVTLGLRCRPDVPVIVAFLSDDEAREAAQERTIAQAEPDPAADYGQQARGLKLSAFFKRKDVWMSVGTDEEFLAWLRDQPCALAKEPHASLQAAGQCAGDVVAAHYRSVAAGAGIGIKPPYSAIPLCDRHHQLQHQQGYSALRPKEWWPRQVVRYVSDWAWEKLKTDLGYESWREVPPSVLQAWARTAGVERCLPYEYRPD
;
A
#
# COMPACT_ATOMS: atom_id res chain seq x y z
N MET A 1 -8.46 24.92 -31.08
CA MET A 1 -7.50 23.81 -31.09
C MET A 1 -6.89 23.75 -29.70
N SER A 2 -7.17 22.70 -28.93
CA SER A 2 -6.54 22.50 -27.62
C SER A 2 -5.07 22.18 -27.87
N GLU A 3 -4.17 23.06 -27.41
CA GLU A 3 -2.75 22.77 -27.37
C GLU A 3 -2.54 21.60 -26.42
N LYS A 4 -2.27 20.42 -26.99
CA LYS A 4 -1.87 19.26 -26.21
C LYS A 4 -0.47 19.55 -25.67
N PHE A 5 -0.36 19.74 -24.37
CA PHE A 5 0.93 19.69 -23.67
C PHE A 5 1.58 18.34 -23.96
N ALA A 6 2.76 18.36 -24.57
CA ALA A 6 3.61 17.18 -24.76
C ALA A 6 4.63 17.16 -23.63
N GLY A 7 4.44 16.30 -22.64
CA GLY A 7 5.34 16.13 -21.49
C GLY A 7 6.11 14.83 -21.60
N ALA A 8 7.42 14.85 -21.34
CA ALA A 8 8.26 13.65 -21.27
C ALA A 8 8.65 13.37 -19.81
N ILE A 9 8.67 12.10 -19.43
CA ILE A 9 9.20 11.68 -18.14
C ILE A 9 10.65 11.27 -18.31
N GLY A 10 11.52 11.77 -17.45
CA GLY A 10 12.95 11.47 -17.44
C GLY A 10 13.51 11.50 -16.03
N ALA A 11 14.71 10.94 -15.85
CA ALA A 11 15.41 10.94 -14.58
C ALA A 11 16.48 12.05 -14.58
N ALA A 12 16.47 12.91 -13.58
CA ALA A 12 17.57 13.85 -13.36
C ALA A 12 18.80 13.07 -12.87
N THR A 13 19.89 13.08 -13.63
CA THR A 13 21.07 12.26 -13.36
C THR A 13 22.29 13.05 -12.91
N GLN A 14 22.30 14.37 -13.12
CA GLN A 14 23.38 15.23 -12.64
C GLN A 14 22.95 16.69 -12.56
N ASP A 15 23.33 17.36 -11.48
CA ASP A 15 23.33 18.81 -11.34
C ASP A 15 24.77 19.34 -11.26
N LYS A 16 25.05 20.40 -12.01
CA LYS A 16 26.32 21.13 -11.93
C LYS A 16 26.06 22.62 -11.80
N ILE A 17 26.55 23.21 -10.72
CA ILE A 17 26.53 24.65 -10.49
C ILE A 17 27.77 25.28 -11.13
N PHE A 18 27.58 26.30 -11.97
CA PHE A 18 28.67 27.07 -12.58
C PHE A 18 29.05 28.28 -11.72
N LYS A 19 30.20 28.89 -12.03
CA LYS A 19 30.73 30.06 -11.31
C LYS A 19 29.82 31.29 -11.38
N ASP A 20 28.96 31.35 -12.39
CA ASP A 20 27.95 32.41 -12.57
C ASP A 20 26.64 32.13 -11.81
N GLY A 21 26.57 31.02 -11.06
CA GLY A 21 25.39 30.62 -10.29
C GLY A 21 24.34 29.84 -11.11
N THR A 22 24.57 29.60 -12.41
CA THR A 22 23.65 28.80 -13.22
C THR A 22 23.76 27.31 -12.90
N ILE A 23 22.65 26.58 -13.03
CA ILE A 23 22.57 25.13 -12.79
C ILE A 23 22.35 24.43 -14.13
N ARG A 24 23.17 23.42 -14.44
CA ARG A 24 22.89 22.46 -15.51
C ARG A 24 22.30 21.21 -14.93
N LEU A 25 21.07 20.92 -15.33
CA LEU A 25 20.37 19.68 -15.06
C LEU A 25 20.52 18.76 -16.27
N LYS A 26 21.04 17.55 -16.07
CA LYS A 26 21.01 16.48 -17.08
C LYS A 26 19.81 15.60 -16.80
N ILE A 27 18.92 15.46 -17.78
CA ILE A 27 17.73 14.60 -17.71
C ILE A 27 17.87 13.53 -18.78
N ASP A 28 17.92 12.27 -18.36
CA ASP A 28 17.86 11.14 -19.29
C ASP A 28 16.39 10.76 -19.52
N ILE A 29 15.95 10.83 -20.77
CA ILE A 29 14.56 10.60 -21.16
C ILE A 29 14.40 9.17 -21.68
N GLU A 30 13.30 8.52 -21.30
CA GLU A 30 13.07 7.14 -21.74
C GLU A 30 12.88 7.03 -23.26
N PRO A 31 13.34 5.92 -23.87
CA PRO A 31 13.22 5.70 -25.31
C PRO A 31 11.78 5.81 -25.84
N ALA A 32 10.78 5.46 -25.03
CA ALA A 32 9.36 5.58 -25.38
C ALA A 32 8.94 7.02 -25.72
N TYR A 33 9.64 8.02 -25.19
CA TYR A 33 9.40 9.44 -25.46
C TYR A 33 10.39 10.02 -26.48
N ALA A 34 11.28 9.21 -27.05
CA ALA A 34 12.35 9.69 -27.93
C ALA A 34 11.79 10.45 -29.14
N GLU A 35 10.77 9.94 -29.82
CA GLU A 35 10.15 10.65 -30.96
C GLU A 35 9.55 11.99 -30.53
N MET A 36 8.87 12.03 -29.38
CA MET A 36 8.25 13.25 -28.86
C MET A 36 9.30 14.31 -28.49
N VAL A 37 10.42 13.91 -27.88
CA VAL A 37 11.53 14.82 -27.56
C VAL A 37 12.22 15.33 -28.82
N THR A 38 12.46 14.42 -29.78
CA THR A 38 13.25 14.71 -30.97
C THR A 38 12.46 15.51 -32.01
N LEU A 39 11.15 15.25 -32.15
CA LEU A 39 10.29 15.87 -33.16
C LEU A 39 9.30 16.89 -32.58
N GLY A 40 8.77 16.65 -31.38
CA GLY A 40 7.67 17.41 -30.78
C GLY A 40 8.11 18.57 -29.89
N LEU A 41 9.02 18.31 -28.95
CA LEU A 41 9.48 19.33 -27.98
C LEU A 41 10.41 20.39 -28.61
N ARG A 42 10.98 20.11 -29.80
CA ARG A 42 11.88 21.01 -30.55
C ARG A 42 12.84 21.75 -29.61
N CYS A 43 13.54 21.01 -28.74
CA CYS A 43 14.54 21.55 -27.82
C CYS A 43 15.68 22.20 -28.61
N ARG A 44 15.48 23.47 -28.97
CA ARG A 44 16.47 24.31 -29.64
C ARG A 44 17.28 25.04 -28.56
N PRO A 45 18.55 25.36 -28.85
CA PRO A 45 19.28 26.33 -28.04
C PRO A 45 18.42 27.57 -27.81
N ASP A 46 18.45 28.10 -26.59
CA ASP A 46 17.82 29.37 -26.19
C ASP A 46 16.28 29.42 -26.20
N VAL A 47 15.60 28.27 -26.27
CA VAL A 47 14.14 28.20 -26.06
C VAL A 47 13.84 27.98 -24.57
N PRO A 48 13.01 28.84 -23.93
CA PRO A 48 12.56 28.60 -22.57
C PRO A 48 11.78 27.29 -22.47
N VAL A 49 12.09 26.49 -21.46
CA VAL A 49 11.40 25.23 -21.14
C VAL A 49 10.89 25.25 -19.72
N ILE A 50 9.81 24.50 -19.47
CA ILE A 50 9.29 24.25 -18.12
C ILE A 50 9.67 22.82 -17.75
N VAL A 51 10.23 22.64 -16.56
CA VAL A 51 10.46 21.33 -15.95
C VAL A 51 9.54 21.23 -14.74
N ALA A 52 8.68 20.21 -14.74
CA ALA A 52 7.85 19.86 -13.60
C ALA A 52 8.41 18.59 -12.96
N PHE A 53 8.40 18.54 -11.63
CA PHE A 53 8.71 17.32 -10.87
C PHE A 53 7.40 16.64 -10.52
N LEU A 54 7.40 15.31 -10.61
CA LEU A 54 6.32 14.50 -10.06
C LEU A 54 6.26 14.72 -8.55
N SER A 55 5.06 14.63 -7.98
CA SER A 55 4.93 14.45 -6.54
C SER A 55 5.58 13.14 -6.09
N ASP A 56 5.86 13.01 -4.80
CA ASP A 56 6.45 11.78 -4.25
C ASP A 56 5.57 10.55 -4.57
N ASP A 57 4.25 10.71 -4.55
CA ASP A 57 3.31 9.62 -4.85
C ASP A 57 3.36 9.22 -6.34
N GLU A 58 3.28 10.20 -7.26
CA GLU A 58 3.39 9.93 -8.71
C GLU A 58 4.77 9.38 -9.11
N ALA A 59 5.83 9.82 -8.44
CA ALA A 59 7.18 9.30 -8.65
C ALA A 59 7.30 7.84 -8.22
N ARG A 60 6.64 7.45 -7.12
CA ARG A 60 6.58 6.06 -6.65
C ARG A 60 5.80 5.18 -7.62
N GLU A 61 4.65 5.66 -8.11
CA GLU A 61 3.85 4.96 -9.12
C GLU A 61 4.66 4.70 -10.41
N ALA A 62 5.30 5.74 -10.96
CA ALA A 62 6.12 5.60 -12.16
C ALA A 62 7.33 4.67 -11.97
N ALA A 63 7.98 4.68 -10.80
CA ALA A 63 9.06 3.75 -10.49
C ALA A 63 8.58 2.29 -10.35
N GLN A 64 7.39 2.10 -9.79
CA GLN A 64 6.75 0.79 -9.66
C GLN A 64 6.38 0.23 -11.03
N GLU A 65 5.75 1.02 -11.91
CA GLU A 65 5.42 0.61 -13.29
C GLU A 65 6.66 0.16 -14.07
N ARG A 66 7.78 0.90 -13.97
CA ARG A 66 9.05 0.50 -14.59
C ARG A 66 9.58 -0.82 -14.06
N THR A 67 9.50 -1.02 -12.74
CA THR A 67 9.94 -2.25 -12.10
C THR A 67 9.12 -3.45 -12.57
N ILE A 68 7.80 -3.28 -12.68
CA ILE A 68 6.88 -4.31 -13.19
C ILE A 68 7.16 -4.58 -14.67
N ALA A 69 7.34 -3.55 -15.48
CA ALA A 69 7.57 -3.69 -16.93
C ALA A 69 8.93 -4.34 -17.28
N GLN A 70 9.94 -4.16 -16.43
CA GLN A 70 11.27 -4.77 -16.61
C GLN A 70 11.35 -6.19 -16.05
N ALA A 71 10.41 -6.60 -15.20
CA ALA A 71 10.30 -7.98 -14.77
C ALA A 71 9.59 -8.77 -15.86
N GLU A 72 10.34 -9.54 -16.66
CA GLU A 72 9.70 -10.52 -17.55
C GLU A 72 9.03 -11.59 -16.68
N PRO A 73 7.69 -11.76 -16.75
CA PRO A 73 7.03 -12.85 -16.05
C PRO A 73 7.47 -14.16 -16.70
N ASP A 74 8.19 -15.00 -15.96
CA ASP A 74 8.38 -16.39 -16.35
C ASP A 74 7.12 -17.18 -15.96
N PRO A 75 6.28 -17.58 -16.93
CA PRO A 75 5.04 -18.32 -16.63
C PRO A 75 5.30 -19.69 -15.99
N ALA A 76 6.55 -20.18 -15.97
CA ALA A 76 6.94 -21.41 -15.28
C ALA A 76 7.54 -21.17 -13.89
N ALA A 77 7.83 -19.92 -13.49
CA ALA A 77 8.40 -19.63 -12.18
C ALA A 77 7.34 -19.72 -11.07
N ASP A 78 7.53 -20.64 -10.13
CA ASP A 78 6.73 -20.78 -8.92
C ASP A 78 7.51 -20.25 -7.70
N TYR A 79 7.18 -19.03 -7.28
CA TYR A 79 7.74 -18.42 -6.06
C TYR A 79 6.95 -18.79 -4.81
N GLY A 80 6.24 -19.92 -4.82
CA GLY A 80 5.38 -20.35 -3.72
C GLY A 80 6.10 -20.55 -2.38
N GLN A 81 7.39 -20.88 -2.38
CA GLN A 81 8.18 -20.96 -1.15
C GLN A 81 8.41 -19.56 -0.55
N GLN A 82 8.78 -18.60 -1.39
CA GLN A 82 9.00 -17.20 -1.00
C GLN A 82 7.68 -16.57 -0.54
N ALA A 83 6.59 -16.77 -1.28
CA ALA A 83 5.26 -16.33 -0.90
C ALA A 83 4.82 -16.89 0.48
N ARG A 84 5.09 -18.17 0.73
CA ARG A 84 4.83 -18.80 2.02
C ARG A 84 5.68 -18.18 3.13
N GLY A 85 6.98 -18.00 2.89
CA GLY A 85 7.89 -17.32 3.82
C GLY A 85 7.40 -15.92 4.17
N LEU A 86 6.98 -15.16 3.15
CA LEU A 86 6.41 -13.83 3.31
C LEU A 86 5.12 -13.84 4.16
N LYS A 87 4.15 -14.73 3.90
CA LYS A 87 2.89 -14.81 4.67
C LYS A 87 3.13 -15.17 6.13
N LEU A 88 4.09 -16.06 6.40
CA LEU A 88 4.41 -16.52 7.75
C LEU A 88 5.27 -15.51 8.53
N SER A 89 5.95 -14.61 7.82
CA SER A 89 6.77 -13.56 8.42
C SER A 89 5.96 -12.49 9.17
N ALA A 90 6.67 -11.54 9.77
CA ALA A 90 6.08 -10.35 10.38
C ALA A 90 5.88 -9.18 9.41
N PHE A 91 6.20 -9.34 8.11
CA PHE A 91 6.20 -8.26 7.13
C PHE A 91 4.87 -7.50 7.10
N PHE A 92 3.77 -8.19 6.80
CA PHE A 92 2.43 -7.59 6.80
C PHE A 92 1.85 -7.31 8.19
N LYS A 93 2.59 -7.52 9.27
CA LYS A 93 2.18 -7.16 10.64
C LYS A 93 2.77 -5.83 11.09
N ARG A 94 3.61 -5.19 10.27
CA ARG A 94 4.27 -3.94 10.63
C ARG A 94 3.52 -2.72 10.12
N LYS A 95 3.41 -1.71 10.97
CA LYS A 95 2.73 -0.45 10.65
C LYS A 95 3.37 0.32 9.51
N ASP A 96 4.71 0.31 9.41
CA ASP A 96 5.41 0.99 8.32
C ASP A 96 5.14 0.33 6.96
N VAL A 97 4.95 -0.99 6.93
CA VAL A 97 4.49 -1.70 5.73
C VAL A 97 3.06 -1.29 5.38
N TRP A 98 2.13 -1.25 6.33
CA TRP A 98 0.74 -0.83 6.05
C TRP A 98 0.65 0.56 5.43
N MET A 99 1.36 1.51 6.02
CA MET A 99 1.42 2.90 5.54
C MET A 99 2.10 3.05 4.18
N SER A 100 2.92 2.07 3.79
CA SER A 100 3.59 2.07 2.48
C SER A 100 2.74 1.42 1.40
N VAL A 101 1.85 0.50 1.78
CA VAL A 101 0.96 -0.22 0.86
C VAL A 101 -0.20 0.65 0.43
N GLY A 102 -0.82 1.41 1.32
CA GLY A 102 -1.97 2.24 0.97
C GLY A 102 -2.36 3.21 2.08
N THR A 103 -3.52 3.85 1.94
CA THR A 103 -4.09 4.78 2.93
C THR A 103 -5.05 4.08 3.91
N ASP A 104 -5.38 4.75 5.01
CA ASP A 104 -6.38 4.24 5.95
C ASP A 104 -7.77 4.22 5.31
N GLU A 105 -8.07 5.20 4.45
CA GLU A 105 -9.33 5.27 3.72
C GLU A 105 -9.53 4.06 2.80
N GLU A 106 -8.49 3.63 2.08
CA GLU A 106 -8.51 2.43 1.24
C GLU A 106 -8.72 1.16 2.08
N PHE A 107 -8.06 1.07 3.23
CA PHE A 107 -8.26 -0.04 4.16
C PHE A 107 -9.70 -0.09 4.71
N LEU A 108 -10.24 1.06 5.13
CA LEU A 108 -11.61 1.17 5.62
C LEU A 108 -12.64 0.86 4.53
N ALA A 109 -12.34 1.20 3.27
CA ALA A 109 -13.15 0.80 2.11
C ALA A 109 -13.17 -0.71 1.96
N TRP A 110 -11.99 -1.34 1.88
CA TRP A 110 -11.86 -2.79 1.76
C TRP A 110 -12.56 -3.57 2.88
N LEU A 111 -12.54 -3.04 4.12
CA LEU A 111 -13.22 -3.64 5.26
C LEU A 111 -14.74 -3.79 5.06
N ARG A 112 -15.39 -2.86 4.33
CA ARG A 112 -16.86 -2.91 4.13
C ARG A 112 -17.28 -4.07 3.24
N ASP A 113 -16.37 -4.56 2.40
CA ASP A 113 -16.59 -5.72 1.53
C ASP A 113 -16.27 -7.05 2.21
N GLN A 114 -15.73 -7.01 3.44
CA GLN A 114 -15.42 -8.23 4.19
C GLN A 114 -16.64 -8.73 4.96
N PRO A 115 -16.76 -10.06 5.18
CA PRO A 115 -17.76 -10.58 6.09
C PRO A 115 -17.51 -10.05 7.51
N CYS A 116 -18.60 -9.84 8.27
CA CYS A 116 -18.49 -9.47 9.67
C CYS A 116 -17.55 -10.45 10.42
N ALA A 117 -16.62 -9.91 11.20
CA ALA A 117 -15.63 -10.67 11.95
C ALA A 117 -16.23 -11.68 12.94
N LEU A 118 -17.52 -11.55 13.26
CA LEU A 118 -18.27 -12.43 14.16
C LEU A 118 -19.21 -13.40 13.40
N ALA A 119 -19.26 -13.36 12.06
CA ALA A 119 -20.25 -14.10 11.27
C ALA A 119 -20.08 -15.62 11.31
N LYS A 120 -18.85 -16.13 11.48
CA LYS A 120 -18.53 -17.57 11.37
C LYS A 120 -18.23 -18.25 12.71
N GLU A 121 -18.35 -17.53 13.83
CA GLU A 121 -17.95 -18.08 15.14
C GLU A 121 -19.15 -18.39 16.05
N PRO A 122 -19.43 -19.68 16.32
CA PRO A 122 -20.41 -20.05 17.33
C PRO A 122 -19.85 -19.68 18.71
N HIS A 123 -20.50 -18.76 19.43
CA HIS A 123 -20.10 -18.47 20.81
C HIS A 123 -21.30 -18.19 21.71
N ALA A 124 -21.28 -18.75 22.92
CA ALA A 124 -22.31 -18.56 23.94
C ALA A 124 -22.52 -17.08 24.33
N SER A 125 -21.48 -16.24 24.21
CA SER A 125 -21.57 -14.79 24.45
C SER A 125 -22.33 -14.01 23.37
N LEU A 126 -22.58 -14.61 22.18
CA LEU A 126 -23.37 -13.99 21.12
C LEU A 126 -24.88 -14.24 21.27
N GLN A 127 -25.33 -15.02 22.26
CA GLN A 127 -26.77 -15.17 22.53
C GLN A 127 -27.44 -13.81 22.80
N ALA A 128 -26.75 -12.90 23.47
CA ALA A 128 -27.22 -11.52 23.67
C ALA A 128 -27.02 -10.62 22.44
N ALA A 129 -26.05 -10.95 21.57
CA ALA A 129 -25.70 -10.17 20.38
C ALA A 129 -26.59 -10.47 19.17
N GLY A 130 -27.28 -11.60 19.19
CA GLY A 130 -28.12 -12.06 18.10
C GLY A 130 -27.31 -12.54 16.89
N GLN A 131 -28.01 -12.90 15.82
CA GLN A 131 -27.39 -13.32 14.56
C GLN A 131 -26.77 -12.14 13.82
N CYS A 132 -25.80 -12.40 12.94
CA CYS A 132 -25.20 -11.39 12.07
C CYS A 132 -26.27 -10.76 11.16
N ALA A 133 -26.26 -9.43 11.00
CA ALA A 133 -27.21 -8.69 10.16
C ALA A 133 -26.77 -8.53 8.68
N GLY A 134 -25.54 -8.89 8.33
CA GLY A 134 -25.04 -8.84 6.94
C GLY A 134 -24.41 -7.51 6.54
N ASP A 135 -25.03 -6.37 6.85
CA ASP A 135 -24.51 -5.05 6.45
C ASP A 135 -23.30 -4.65 7.29
N VAL A 136 -22.11 -4.62 6.68
CA VAL A 136 -20.82 -4.42 7.35
C VAL A 136 -20.32 -2.98 7.27
N VAL A 137 -19.79 -2.52 8.41
CA VAL A 137 -19.13 -1.23 8.58
C VAL A 137 -17.75 -1.43 9.21
N ALA A 138 -16.86 -0.45 8.98
CA ALA A 138 -15.53 -0.44 9.59
C ALA A 138 -15.60 0.04 11.06
N ALA A 139 -15.65 -0.92 11.98
CA ALA A 139 -15.73 -0.67 13.41
C ALA A 139 -14.33 -0.43 13.99
N HIS A 140 -14.09 0.79 14.47
CA HIS A 140 -12.78 1.17 14.99
C HIS A 140 -12.53 0.58 16.38
N TYR A 141 -11.35 0.00 16.58
CA TYR A 141 -10.79 -0.30 17.89
C TYR A 141 -10.04 0.93 18.41
N ARG A 142 -10.59 1.56 19.44
CA ARG A 142 -9.98 2.71 20.13
C ARG A 142 -9.11 2.20 21.26
N SER A 143 -7.82 2.50 21.21
CA SER A 143 -6.96 2.40 22.39
C SER A 143 -7.06 3.69 23.21
N VAL A 144 -6.99 3.56 24.53
CA VAL A 144 -6.85 4.72 25.41
C VAL A 144 -5.38 5.11 25.35
N ALA A 145 -5.05 6.25 24.75
CA ALA A 145 -3.69 6.79 24.87
C ALA A 145 -3.46 7.13 26.35
N ALA A 146 -2.33 6.65 26.90
CA ALA A 146 -1.86 6.77 28.29
C ALA A 146 -2.56 7.89 29.12
N GLY A 147 -3.67 7.55 29.78
CA GLY A 147 -4.33 8.42 30.77
C GLY A 147 -5.19 9.57 30.24
N ALA A 148 -5.36 9.75 28.93
CA ALA A 148 -6.03 10.95 28.38
C ALA A 148 -7.57 10.94 28.40
N GLY A 149 -8.22 9.86 28.85
CA GLY A 149 -9.69 9.76 28.97
C GLY A 149 -10.49 9.81 27.65
N ILE A 150 -9.88 10.19 26.53
CA ILE A 150 -10.50 10.31 25.21
C ILE A 150 -9.99 9.18 24.32
N GLY A 151 -10.88 8.31 23.88
CA GLY A 151 -10.55 7.23 22.94
C GLY A 151 -10.25 7.78 21.55
N ILE A 152 -8.96 7.87 21.20
CA ILE A 152 -8.50 8.21 19.85
C ILE A 152 -8.78 7.02 18.93
N LYS A 153 -9.10 7.29 17.67
CA LYS A 153 -9.18 6.28 16.60
C LYS A 153 -7.84 6.27 15.87
N PRO A 154 -6.94 5.30 16.13
CA PRO A 154 -5.68 5.22 15.41
C PRO A 154 -5.95 4.78 13.96
N PRO A 155 -5.11 5.22 13.00
CA PRO A 155 -5.16 4.68 11.63
C PRO A 155 -4.84 3.19 11.65
N TYR A 156 -5.44 2.44 10.72
CA TYR A 156 -5.37 0.99 10.56
C TYR A 156 -5.85 0.22 11.79
N SER A 157 -6.79 0.81 12.55
CA SER A 157 -7.31 0.23 13.80
C SER A 157 -8.82 0.01 13.70
N ALA A 158 -9.24 -0.80 12.74
CA ALA A 158 -10.63 -1.18 12.53
C ALA A 158 -10.79 -2.66 12.15
N ILE A 159 -11.99 -3.19 12.37
CA ILE A 159 -12.41 -4.54 11.94
C ILE A 159 -13.79 -4.47 11.28
N PRO A 160 -14.16 -5.45 10.43
CA PRO A 160 -15.48 -5.47 9.82
C PRO A 160 -16.51 -5.99 10.83
N LEU A 161 -17.49 -5.16 11.19
CA LEU A 161 -18.64 -5.60 11.99
C LEU A 161 -19.93 -5.28 11.27
N CYS A 162 -20.93 -6.16 11.39
CA CYS A 162 -22.26 -5.79 10.94
C CYS A 162 -22.87 -4.74 11.87
N ASP A 163 -23.83 -3.96 11.36
CA ASP A 163 -24.45 -2.86 12.10
C ASP A 163 -24.93 -3.27 13.49
N ARG A 164 -25.55 -4.44 13.63
CA ARG A 164 -26.01 -4.96 14.94
C ARG A 164 -24.85 -5.11 15.93
N HIS A 165 -23.78 -5.78 15.53
CA HIS A 165 -22.61 -5.99 16.39
C HIS A 165 -21.89 -4.66 16.67
N HIS A 166 -21.80 -3.78 15.69
CA HIS A 166 -21.18 -2.46 15.86
C HIS A 166 -21.96 -1.59 16.86
N GLN A 167 -23.30 -1.60 16.79
CA GLN A 167 -24.15 -0.91 17.78
C GLN A 167 -23.99 -1.50 19.19
N LEU A 168 -23.92 -2.83 19.30
CA LEU A 168 -23.70 -3.48 20.58
C LEU A 168 -22.34 -3.09 21.20
N GLN A 169 -21.29 -3.02 20.39
CA GLN A 169 -19.99 -2.49 20.81
C GLN A 169 -20.11 -1.05 21.33
N HIS A 170 -20.85 -0.19 20.65
CA HIS A 170 -21.06 1.20 21.07
C HIS A 170 -21.80 1.31 22.41
N GLN A 171 -22.81 0.48 22.61
CA GLN A 171 -23.68 0.54 23.79
C GLN A 171 -23.06 -0.11 25.03
N GLN A 172 -22.37 -1.24 24.86
CA GLN A 172 -21.92 -2.10 25.97
C GLN A 172 -20.39 -2.26 26.02
N GLY A 173 -19.67 -1.63 25.10
CA GLY A 173 -18.22 -1.71 25.00
C GLY A 173 -17.72 -3.00 24.34
N TYR A 174 -16.40 -3.08 24.18
CA TYR A 174 -15.71 -4.21 23.53
C TYR A 174 -16.01 -5.57 24.16
N SER A 175 -16.05 -5.61 25.49
CA SER A 175 -16.22 -6.82 26.30
C SER A 175 -17.57 -7.51 26.11
N ALA A 176 -18.59 -6.79 25.61
CA ALA A 176 -19.89 -7.38 25.32
C ALA A 176 -19.84 -8.37 24.13
N LEU A 177 -18.92 -8.15 23.20
CA LEU A 177 -18.74 -9.04 22.04
C LEU A 177 -17.63 -10.07 22.29
N ARG A 178 -16.47 -9.59 22.74
CA ARG A 178 -15.23 -10.37 22.87
C ARG A 178 -14.29 -9.80 23.95
N PRO A 179 -13.42 -10.64 24.55
CA PRO A 179 -12.35 -10.17 25.44
C PRO A 179 -11.48 -9.10 24.79
N LYS A 180 -10.93 -8.17 25.59
CA LYS A 180 -10.19 -7.00 25.07
C LYS A 180 -8.99 -7.40 24.21
N GLU A 181 -8.37 -8.54 24.49
CA GLU A 181 -7.18 -9.07 23.82
C GLU A 181 -7.49 -9.61 22.41
N TRP A 182 -8.76 -9.94 22.14
CA TRP A 182 -9.19 -10.42 20.83
C TRP A 182 -9.14 -9.30 19.78
N TRP A 183 -9.54 -8.09 20.15
CA TRP A 183 -9.64 -6.94 19.25
C TRP A 183 -8.33 -6.55 18.56
N PRO A 184 -7.21 -6.31 19.26
CA PRO A 184 -5.96 -5.97 18.60
C PRO A 184 -5.45 -7.10 17.69
N ARG A 185 -5.75 -8.37 18.01
CA ARG A 185 -5.39 -9.51 17.15
C ARG A 185 -6.20 -9.49 15.84
N GLN A 186 -7.49 -9.17 15.91
CA GLN A 186 -8.30 -9.04 14.70
C GLN A 186 -7.92 -7.83 13.87
N VAL A 187 -7.63 -6.69 14.50
CA VAL A 187 -7.11 -5.51 13.79
C VAL A 187 -5.89 -5.89 12.97
N VAL A 188 -4.87 -6.49 13.62
CA VAL A 188 -3.64 -6.92 12.94
C VAL A 188 -3.95 -7.90 11.81
N ARG A 189 -4.83 -8.89 12.06
CA ARG A 189 -5.23 -9.84 11.02
C ARG A 189 -5.81 -9.15 9.79
N TYR A 190 -6.82 -8.29 9.96
CA TYR A 190 -7.51 -7.66 8.84
C TYR A 190 -6.61 -6.69 8.07
N VAL A 191 -5.80 -5.88 8.76
CA VAL A 191 -4.84 -5.01 8.05
C VAL A 191 -3.75 -5.82 7.36
N SER A 192 -3.29 -6.93 7.94
CA SER A 192 -2.34 -7.84 7.29
C SER A 192 -2.93 -8.49 6.04
N ASP A 193 -4.19 -8.92 6.09
CA ASP A 193 -4.87 -9.54 4.95
C ASP A 193 -5.18 -8.51 3.85
N TRP A 194 -5.61 -7.30 4.21
CA TRP A 194 -5.75 -6.18 3.27
C TRP A 194 -4.42 -5.86 2.58
N ALA A 195 -3.35 -5.65 3.35
CA ALA A 195 -2.05 -5.29 2.79
C ALA A 195 -1.47 -6.40 1.90
N TRP A 196 -1.76 -7.66 2.24
CA TRP A 196 -1.39 -8.84 1.44
C TRP A 196 -2.10 -8.85 0.07
N GLU A 197 -3.41 -8.58 0.02
CA GLU A 197 -4.14 -8.55 -1.25
C GLU A 197 -3.84 -7.28 -2.05
N LYS A 198 -3.88 -6.10 -1.42
CA LYS A 198 -3.65 -4.82 -2.08
C LYS A 198 -2.26 -4.76 -2.71
N LEU A 199 -1.19 -5.08 -1.96
CA LEU A 199 0.16 -5.00 -2.50
C LEU A 199 0.35 -5.92 -3.71
N LYS A 200 -0.21 -7.13 -3.68
CA LYS A 200 -0.14 -8.08 -4.80
C LYS A 200 -0.81 -7.50 -6.05
N THR A 201 -2.00 -6.94 -5.90
CA THR A 201 -2.73 -6.28 -6.97
C THR A 201 -2.00 -5.03 -7.49
N ASP A 202 -1.47 -4.20 -6.61
CA ASP A 202 -0.70 -3.00 -6.99
C ASP A 202 0.59 -3.38 -7.74
N LEU A 203 1.19 -4.55 -7.44
CA LEU A 203 2.32 -5.10 -8.19
C LEU A 203 1.91 -5.70 -9.54
N GLY A 204 0.62 -5.80 -9.85
CA GLY A 204 0.11 -6.33 -11.12
C GLY A 204 0.00 -7.85 -11.19
N TYR A 205 -0.09 -8.54 -10.05
CA TYR A 205 -0.15 -10.01 -9.99
C TYR A 205 -1.47 -10.52 -9.39
N GLU A 206 -1.93 -11.67 -9.86
CA GLU A 206 -3.13 -12.35 -9.33
C GLU A 206 -2.79 -13.26 -8.15
N SER A 207 -1.56 -13.81 -8.15
CA SER A 207 -1.06 -14.71 -7.12
C SER A 207 0.30 -14.28 -6.59
N TRP A 208 0.50 -14.38 -5.28
CA TRP A 208 1.83 -14.20 -4.68
C TRP A 208 2.87 -15.22 -5.15
N ARG A 209 2.43 -16.36 -5.72
CA ARG A 209 3.33 -17.34 -6.34
C ARG A 209 3.98 -16.82 -7.62
N GLU A 210 3.39 -15.80 -8.23
CA GLU A 210 3.86 -15.21 -9.49
C GLU A 210 4.77 -14.01 -9.24
N VAL A 211 4.75 -13.42 -8.03
CA VAL A 211 5.53 -12.22 -7.69
C VAL A 211 7.01 -12.58 -7.53
N PRO A 212 7.90 -12.10 -8.44
CA PRO A 212 9.33 -12.37 -8.32
C PRO A 212 9.90 -11.72 -7.06
N PRO A 213 10.84 -12.36 -6.35
CA PRO A 213 11.47 -11.77 -5.17
C PRO A 213 12.13 -10.42 -5.44
N SER A 214 12.71 -10.23 -6.63
CA SER A 214 13.31 -8.97 -7.08
C SER A 214 12.28 -7.83 -7.18
N VAL A 215 11.05 -8.11 -7.62
CA VAL A 215 9.97 -7.12 -7.71
C VAL A 215 9.57 -6.64 -6.31
N LEU A 216 9.36 -7.57 -5.37
CA LEU A 216 9.03 -7.19 -3.99
C LEU A 216 10.19 -6.47 -3.30
N GLN A 217 11.44 -6.87 -3.56
CA GLN A 217 12.64 -6.18 -3.06
C GLN A 217 12.71 -4.73 -3.58
N ALA A 218 12.53 -4.54 -4.88
CA ALA A 218 12.55 -3.22 -5.51
C ALA A 218 11.44 -2.33 -4.94
N TRP A 219 10.21 -2.86 -4.82
CA TRP A 219 9.12 -2.16 -4.14
C TRP A 219 9.48 -1.78 -2.70
N ALA A 220 9.99 -2.73 -1.91
CA ALA A 220 10.29 -2.51 -0.50
C ALA A 220 11.42 -1.48 -0.30
N ARG A 221 12.38 -1.41 -1.23
CA ARG A 221 13.44 -0.40 -1.25
C ARG A 221 12.86 0.98 -1.54
N THR A 222 12.05 1.11 -2.59
CA THR A 222 11.36 2.37 -2.93
C THR A 222 10.47 2.85 -1.80
N ALA A 223 9.78 1.94 -1.13
CA ALA A 223 8.93 2.22 0.03
C ALA A 223 9.70 2.43 1.36
N GLY A 224 11.03 2.24 1.40
CA GLY A 224 11.82 2.40 2.63
C GLY A 224 11.56 1.33 3.71
N VAL A 225 11.00 0.19 3.32
CA VAL A 225 10.61 -0.94 4.19
C VAL A 225 11.40 -2.22 3.90
N GLU A 226 12.49 -2.16 3.13
CA GLU A 226 13.37 -3.30 2.80
C GLU A 226 13.81 -4.08 4.06
N ARG A 227 14.12 -3.39 5.16
CA ARG A 227 14.48 -4.02 6.45
C ARG A 227 13.41 -4.95 7.03
N CYS A 228 12.17 -4.83 6.57
CA CYS A 228 11.04 -5.66 7.00
C CYS A 228 11.01 -7.00 6.30
N LEU A 229 11.67 -7.12 5.14
CA LEU A 229 11.65 -8.32 4.34
C LEU A 229 12.24 -9.50 5.12
N PRO A 230 11.62 -10.69 4.99
CA PRO A 230 12.14 -11.90 5.61
C PRO A 230 13.42 -12.34 4.89
N TYR A 231 14.14 -13.27 5.50
CA TYR A 231 15.48 -13.65 5.07
C TYR A 231 15.52 -14.18 3.62
N GLU A 232 14.46 -14.85 3.18
CA GLU A 232 14.28 -15.39 1.84
C GLU A 232 14.28 -14.34 0.73
N TYR A 233 14.17 -13.06 1.08
CA TYR A 233 14.19 -11.92 0.17
C TYR A 233 15.39 -11.01 0.40
N ARG A 234 16.43 -11.45 1.11
CA ARG A 234 17.68 -10.67 1.24
C ARG A 234 18.69 -11.19 0.21
N PRO A 235 19.40 -10.30 -0.52
CA PRO A 235 20.54 -10.73 -1.32
C PRO A 235 21.64 -11.28 -0.41
N ASP A 236 22.35 -12.30 -0.88
CA ASP A 236 23.57 -12.81 -0.25
C ASP A 236 24.68 -11.75 -0.17
#